data_AF-A0A7S2C7V8-F1
#
_entry.id   AF-A0A7S2C7V8-F1
#
_cell.length_a   1.000
_cell.length_b   1.000
_cell.length_c   1.000
_cell.angle_alpha   90.00
_cell.angle_beta   90.00
_cell.angle_gamma   90.00
#
_symmetry.space_group_name_H-M   'P 1'
#
loop_
_entity.id
_entity.type
_entity.pdbx_description
1 polymer ?
#
loop_
_entity_poly.entity_id
_entity_poly.type
_entity_poly.pdbx_seq_one_letter_code
_entity_poly.pdbx_strand_id
1 'polypeptide(L)'
;DGGSFTQDEIDKRTILRSKWKELIVLAGQRADELSKTQAGFKKNLMKDVKNLSVDTANFRKDFQANGPSVKGIPPQVAVERLNMYKEKLKLHERKYKLYTEGEELFALPKTDYPELMQTSKEVRLLDQLFGLYTDVLFTFEEWKQIPWTQVTSQMEEMTEKMDNFALRCKKMPSRLREYEAFDKLNQQIGDFQTVLPLLQELSKASIMPRHWDAVREITNTDFEIDAEFKLETLLDMDLVRYQEDLEEITDGADKQLKIREGLDEITSVWTTKEFVFKPWKE
;
A
#
# COMPACT_ATOMS: atom_id res chain seq x y z
N ASP A 1 -68.90 29.75 -20.34
CA ASP A 1 -67.45 29.78 -20.56
C ASP A 1 -66.93 28.47 -21.13
N GLY A 2 -66.89 28.39 -22.45
CA GLY A 2 -66.27 27.27 -23.18
C GLY A 2 -65.05 27.80 -23.92
N GLY A 3 -63.86 27.63 -23.35
CA GLY A 3 -62.61 28.01 -24.02
C GLY A 3 -62.39 27.12 -25.25
N SER A 4 -62.30 27.74 -26.43
CA SER A 4 -61.92 27.04 -27.66
C SER A 4 -60.43 26.73 -27.63
N PHE A 5 -60.08 25.46 -27.72
CA PHE A 5 -58.67 25.04 -27.84
C PHE A 5 -58.04 25.60 -29.11
N THR A 6 -56.77 25.99 -29.02
CA THR A 6 -55.97 26.41 -30.18
C THR A 6 -55.62 25.22 -31.07
N GLN A 7 -55.38 25.44 -32.36
CA GLN A 7 -55.02 24.38 -33.31
C GLN A 7 -53.78 23.59 -32.84
N ASP A 8 -52.78 24.27 -32.30
CA ASP A 8 -51.57 23.66 -31.75
C ASP A 8 -51.87 22.74 -30.54
N GLU A 9 -52.82 23.11 -29.67
CA GLU A 9 -53.27 22.25 -28.56
C GLU A 9 -54.02 21.02 -29.06
N ILE A 10 -54.83 21.16 -30.12
CA ILE A 10 -55.56 20.05 -30.75
C ILE A 10 -54.57 19.08 -31.40
N ASP A 11 -53.54 19.59 -32.09
CA ASP A 11 -52.51 18.78 -32.75
C ASP A 11 -51.65 18.04 -31.71
N LYS A 12 -51.20 18.73 -30.64
CA LYS A 12 -50.47 18.11 -29.52
C LYS A 12 -51.28 17.02 -28.84
N ARG A 13 -52.57 17.25 -28.57
CA ARG A 13 -53.47 16.27 -27.97
C ARG A 13 -53.64 15.04 -28.87
N THR A 14 -53.72 15.24 -30.18
CA THR A 14 -53.88 14.17 -31.16
C THR A 14 -52.61 13.32 -31.27
N ILE A 15 -51.44 13.95 -31.29
CA ILE A 15 -50.14 13.28 -31.27
C ILE A 15 -49.97 12.46 -29.98
N LEU A 16 -50.28 13.03 -28.81
CA LEU A 16 -50.21 12.32 -27.53
C LEU A 16 -51.12 11.09 -27.50
N ARG A 17 -52.35 11.22 -28.03
CA ARG A 17 -53.28 10.08 -28.15
C ARG A 17 -52.75 9.00 -29.10
N SER A 18 -52.12 9.37 -30.21
CA SER A 18 -51.50 8.40 -31.13
C SER A 18 -50.35 7.66 -30.45
N LYS A 19 -49.39 8.40 -29.87
CA LYS A 19 -48.25 7.81 -29.15
C LYS A 19 -48.68 6.92 -27.99
N TRP A 20 -49.73 7.30 -27.27
CA TRP A 20 -50.30 6.47 -26.21
C TRP A 20 -50.87 5.15 -26.74
N LYS A 21 -51.59 5.18 -27.86
CA LYS A 21 -52.10 3.96 -28.51
C LYS A 21 -50.94 3.08 -29.01
N GLU A 22 -49.94 3.66 -29.64
CA GLU A 22 -48.74 2.96 -30.08
C GLU A 22 -48.01 2.29 -28.90
N LEU A 23 -47.89 2.99 -27.77
CA LEU A 23 -47.30 2.46 -26.55
C LEU A 23 -48.08 1.27 -26.00
N ILE A 24 -49.42 1.33 -25.97
CA ILE A 24 -50.26 0.21 -25.52
C ILE A 24 -50.07 -1.01 -26.42
N VAL A 25 -50.07 -0.81 -27.74
CA VAL A 25 -49.86 -1.90 -28.70
C VAL A 25 -48.48 -2.52 -28.51
N LEU A 26 -47.44 -1.69 -28.39
CA LEU A 26 -46.07 -2.15 -28.15
C LEU A 26 -45.96 -2.91 -26.83
N ALA A 27 -46.60 -2.42 -25.75
CA ALA A 27 -46.61 -3.10 -24.46
C ALA A 27 -47.27 -4.49 -24.55
N GLY A 28 -48.39 -4.61 -25.27
CA GLY A 28 -49.04 -5.90 -25.53
C GLY A 28 -48.15 -6.87 -26.32
N GLN A 29 -47.53 -6.39 -27.40
CA GLN A 29 -46.60 -7.20 -28.19
C GLN A 29 -45.40 -7.69 -27.36
N ARG A 30 -44.84 -6.83 -26.50
CA ARG A 30 -43.74 -7.21 -25.60
C ARG A 30 -44.18 -8.19 -24.52
N ALA A 31 -45.40 -8.09 -24.00
CA ALA A 31 -45.94 -9.05 -23.04
C ALA A 31 -46.10 -10.45 -23.67
N ASP A 32 -46.61 -10.53 -24.90
CA ASP A 32 -46.75 -11.80 -25.63
C ASP A 32 -45.39 -12.44 -25.95
N GLU A 33 -44.42 -11.63 -26.39
CA GLU A 33 -43.05 -12.09 -26.65
C GLU A 33 -42.38 -12.59 -25.37
N LEU A 34 -42.55 -11.86 -24.26
CA LEU A 34 -42.03 -12.25 -22.96
C LEU A 34 -42.64 -13.59 -22.51
N SER A 35 -43.96 -13.74 -22.57
CA SER A 35 -44.66 -14.98 -22.19
C SER A 35 -44.13 -16.21 -22.92
N LYS A 36 -43.82 -16.07 -24.22
CA LYS A 36 -43.27 -17.15 -25.05
C LYS A 36 -41.82 -17.50 -24.71
N THR A 37 -41.02 -16.53 -24.28
CA THR A 37 -39.56 -16.70 -24.07
C THR A 37 -39.18 -16.93 -22.61
N GLN A 38 -40.04 -16.53 -21.66
CA GLN A 38 -39.81 -16.54 -20.21
C GLN A 38 -39.36 -17.92 -19.68
N ALA A 39 -40.01 -19.00 -20.13
CA ALA A 39 -39.69 -20.36 -19.71
C ALA A 39 -38.27 -20.78 -20.13
N GLY A 40 -37.83 -20.38 -21.32
CA GLY A 40 -36.48 -20.62 -21.82
C GLY A 40 -35.42 -19.88 -21.00
N PHE A 41 -35.65 -18.59 -20.73
CA PHE A 41 -34.76 -17.79 -19.90
C PHE A 41 -34.65 -18.34 -18.48
N LYS A 42 -35.78 -18.71 -17.86
CA LYS A 42 -35.79 -19.33 -16.53
C LYS A 42 -34.98 -20.64 -16.50
N LYS A 43 -35.16 -21.51 -17.50
CA LYS A 43 -34.40 -22.77 -17.60
C LYS A 43 -32.90 -22.53 -17.75
N ASN A 44 -32.51 -21.57 -18.58
CA ASN A 44 -31.10 -21.21 -18.77
C ASN A 44 -30.50 -20.65 -17.49
N LEU A 45 -31.21 -19.75 -16.79
CA LEU A 45 -30.79 -19.21 -15.51
C LEU A 45 -30.55 -20.32 -14.48
N MET A 46 -31.49 -21.27 -14.33
CA MET A 46 -31.32 -22.38 -13.37
C MET A 46 -30.11 -23.26 -13.72
N LYS A 47 -29.81 -23.44 -15.01
CA LYS A 47 -28.60 -24.16 -15.45
C LYS A 47 -27.34 -23.37 -15.09
N ASP A 48 -27.33 -22.07 -15.34
CA ASP A 48 -26.18 -21.20 -15.10
C ASP A 48 -25.88 -21.03 -13.61
N VAL A 49 -26.91 -20.92 -12.76
CA VAL A 49 -26.80 -20.95 -11.30
C VAL A 49 -26.13 -22.25 -10.82
N LYS A 50 -26.58 -23.40 -11.34
CA LYS A 50 -25.97 -24.70 -10.99
C LYS A 50 -24.51 -24.78 -11.43
N ASN A 51 -24.19 -24.28 -12.63
CA ASN A 51 -22.82 -24.25 -13.13
C ASN A 51 -21.95 -23.33 -12.27
N LEU A 52 -22.45 -22.15 -11.88
CA LEU A 52 -21.70 -21.23 -11.02
C LEU A 52 -21.39 -21.85 -9.66
N SER A 53 -22.31 -22.64 -9.09
CA SER A 53 -22.05 -23.34 -7.82
C SER A 53 -20.83 -24.27 -7.94
N VAL A 54 -20.78 -25.08 -9.02
CA VAL A 54 -19.63 -25.96 -9.29
C VAL A 54 -18.36 -25.16 -9.57
N ASP A 55 -18.46 -24.08 -10.37
CA ASP A 55 -17.33 -23.22 -10.71
C ASP A 55 -16.73 -22.56 -9.45
N THR A 56 -17.55 -22.05 -8.54
CA THR A 56 -17.09 -21.40 -7.30
C THR A 56 -16.41 -22.40 -6.34
N ALA A 57 -16.89 -23.64 -6.27
CA ALA A 57 -16.25 -24.70 -5.50
C ALA A 57 -14.88 -25.10 -6.10
N ASN A 58 -14.79 -25.21 -7.42
CA ASN A 58 -13.51 -25.49 -8.10
C ASN A 58 -12.54 -24.31 -7.97
N PHE A 59 -13.03 -23.09 -8.10
CA PHE A 59 -12.26 -21.86 -7.88
C PHE A 59 -11.66 -21.82 -6.47
N ARG A 60 -12.43 -22.19 -5.45
CA ARG A 60 -11.94 -22.28 -4.06
C ARG A 60 -10.81 -23.30 -3.92
N LYS A 61 -10.98 -24.50 -4.48
CA LYS A 61 -9.94 -25.55 -4.44
C LYS A 61 -8.65 -25.09 -5.12
N ASP A 62 -8.77 -24.47 -6.29
CA ASP A 62 -7.65 -23.90 -7.02
C ASP A 62 -6.96 -22.79 -6.21
N PHE A 63 -7.73 -21.88 -5.60
CA PHE A 63 -7.21 -20.82 -4.74
C PHE A 63 -6.44 -21.38 -3.54
N GLN A 64 -6.91 -22.46 -2.91
CA GLN A 64 -6.20 -23.08 -1.77
C GLN A 64 -4.91 -23.79 -2.20
N ALA A 65 -4.89 -24.39 -3.39
CA ALA A 65 -3.73 -25.15 -3.88
C ALA A 65 -2.65 -24.26 -4.52
N ASN A 66 -3.07 -23.21 -5.24
CA ASN A 66 -2.23 -22.41 -6.12
C ASN A 66 -2.22 -20.91 -5.77
N GLY A 67 -2.94 -20.51 -4.71
CA GLY A 67 -3.07 -19.12 -4.28
C GLY A 67 -1.79 -18.49 -3.73
N PRO A 68 -1.91 -17.24 -3.25
CA PRO A 68 -0.80 -16.48 -2.67
C PRO A 68 -0.39 -16.96 -1.27
N SER A 69 -1.18 -17.82 -0.63
CA SER A 69 -0.91 -18.40 0.70
C SER A 69 -0.03 -19.66 0.67
N VAL A 70 0.36 -20.14 -0.52
CA VAL A 70 1.22 -21.31 -0.67
C VAL A 70 2.59 -21.03 -0.07
N LYS A 71 3.07 -21.93 0.80
CA LYS A 71 4.35 -21.76 1.51
C LYS A 71 5.54 -21.84 0.54
N GLY A 72 6.61 -21.12 0.86
CA GLY A 72 7.89 -21.20 0.15
C GLY A 72 7.93 -20.45 -1.19
N ILE A 73 6.92 -19.65 -1.52
CA ILE A 73 6.97 -18.78 -2.71
C ILE A 73 7.57 -17.41 -2.37
N PRO A 74 8.30 -16.78 -3.30
CA PRO A 74 8.76 -15.41 -3.11
C PRO A 74 7.59 -14.44 -2.95
N PRO A 75 7.72 -13.39 -2.13
CA PRO A 75 6.65 -12.41 -1.92
C PRO A 75 6.12 -11.76 -3.20
N GLN A 76 6.99 -11.43 -4.16
CA GLN A 76 6.58 -10.88 -5.47
C GLN A 76 5.64 -11.84 -6.23
N VAL A 77 5.96 -13.13 -6.24
CA VAL A 77 5.12 -14.17 -6.86
C VAL A 77 3.78 -14.31 -6.13
N ALA A 78 3.76 -14.13 -4.80
CA ALA A 78 2.53 -14.11 -4.05
C ALA A 78 1.63 -12.92 -4.43
N VAL A 79 2.20 -11.72 -4.63
CA VAL A 79 1.46 -10.54 -5.12
C VAL A 79 0.86 -10.78 -6.51
N GLU A 80 1.65 -11.35 -7.43
CA GLU A 80 1.17 -11.67 -8.79
C GLU A 80 0.00 -12.67 -8.76
N ARG A 81 0.14 -13.75 -7.99
CA ARG A 81 -0.93 -14.74 -7.80
C ARG A 81 -2.18 -14.10 -7.20
N LEU A 82 -2.01 -13.27 -6.17
CA LEU A 82 -3.12 -12.56 -5.55
C LEU A 82 -3.87 -11.70 -6.59
N ASN A 83 -3.16 -10.93 -7.42
CA ASN A 83 -3.77 -10.11 -8.46
C ASN A 83 -4.53 -10.95 -9.50
N MET A 84 -3.96 -12.07 -9.94
CA MET A 84 -4.66 -13.02 -10.81
C MET A 84 -5.97 -13.53 -10.16
N TYR A 85 -5.91 -13.93 -8.90
CA TYR A 85 -7.10 -14.42 -8.18
C TYR A 85 -8.12 -13.31 -7.89
N LYS A 86 -7.71 -12.06 -7.71
CA LYS A 86 -8.61 -10.89 -7.61
C LYS A 86 -9.40 -10.71 -8.90
N GLU A 87 -8.76 -10.79 -10.06
CA GLU A 87 -9.47 -10.68 -11.35
C GLU A 87 -10.43 -11.86 -11.58
N LYS A 88 -9.99 -13.08 -11.28
CA LYS A 88 -10.89 -14.26 -11.31
C LYS A 88 -12.07 -14.08 -10.35
N LEU A 89 -11.85 -13.60 -9.13
CA LEU A 89 -12.89 -13.35 -8.14
C LEU A 89 -13.92 -12.33 -8.65
N LYS A 90 -13.46 -11.21 -9.23
CA LYS A 90 -14.36 -10.19 -9.82
C LYS A 90 -15.29 -10.78 -10.88
N LEU A 91 -14.80 -11.70 -11.72
CA LEU A 91 -15.64 -12.38 -12.72
C LEU A 91 -16.73 -13.24 -12.07
N HIS A 92 -16.40 -13.98 -11.00
CA HIS A 92 -17.37 -14.78 -10.26
C HIS A 92 -18.38 -13.91 -9.52
N GLU A 93 -17.94 -12.82 -8.88
CA GLU A 93 -18.82 -11.85 -8.20
C GLU A 93 -19.79 -11.17 -9.17
N ARG A 94 -19.35 -10.85 -10.41
CA ARG A 94 -20.23 -10.33 -11.47
C ARG A 94 -21.30 -11.34 -11.88
N LYS A 95 -20.93 -12.60 -12.09
CA LYS A 95 -21.88 -13.68 -12.40
C LYS A 95 -22.87 -13.90 -11.26
N TYR A 96 -22.37 -13.97 -10.03
CA TYR A 96 -23.20 -14.07 -8.82
C TYR A 96 -24.25 -12.96 -8.78
N LYS A 97 -23.84 -11.69 -8.91
CA LYS A 97 -24.76 -10.55 -8.91
C LYS A 97 -25.82 -10.67 -10.02
N LEU A 98 -25.39 -10.95 -11.25
CA LEU A 98 -26.29 -11.11 -12.40
C LEU A 98 -27.33 -12.23 -12.16
N TYR A 99 -26.90 -13.37 -11.63
CA TYR A 99 -27.79 -14.50 -11.40
C TYR A 99 -28.72 -14.28 -10.22
N THR A 100 -28.26 -13.63 -9.14
CA THR A 100 -29.14 -13.25 -8.02
C THR A 100 -30.23 -12.27 -8.47
N GLU A 101 -29.89 -11.28 -9.31
CA GLU A 101 -30.87 -10.37 -9.91
C GLU A 101 -31.85 -11.13 -10.80
N GLY A 102 -31.38 -12.13 -11.56
CA GLY A 102 -32.22 -13.02 -12.34
C GLY A 102 -33.15 -13.89 -11.47
N GLU A 103 -32.64 -14.48 -10.40
CA GLU A 103 -33.42 -15.29 -9.45
C GLU A 103 -34.55 -14.45 -8.85
N GLU A 104 -34.25 -13.21 -8.45
CA GLU A 104 -35.23 -12.26 -7.94
C GLU A 104 -36.29 -11.90 -8.98
N LEU A 105 -35.88 -11.63 -10.23
CA LEU A 105 -36.80 -11.33 -11.34
C LEU A 105 -37.80 -12.47 -11.61
N PHE A 106 -37.36 -13.73 -11.48
CA PHE A 106 -38.20 -14.91 -11.65
C PHE A 106 -38.87 -15.41 -10.37
N ALA A 107 -38.74 -14.67 -9.26
CA ALA A 107 -39.22 -15.05 -7.92
C ALA A 107 -38.74 -16.46 -7.50
N LEU A 108 -37.48 -16.78 -7.83
CA LEU A 108 -36.79 -17.99 -7.40
C LEU A 108 -36.14 -17.78 -6.02
N PRO A 109 -35.95 -18.84 -5.22
CA PRO A 109 -35.11 -18.79 -4.04
C PRO A 109 -33.69 -18.36 -4.42
N LYS A 110 -33.09 -17.47 -3.62
CA LYS A 110 -31.70 -17.04 -3.83
C LYS A 110 -30.75 -18.19 -3.48
N THR A 111 -29.80 -18.45 -4.36
CA THR A 111 -28.78 -19.49 -4.12
C THR A 111 -27.60 -18.91 -3.35
N ASP A 112 -27.19 -19.59 -2.28
CA ASP A 112 -26.00 -19.22 -1.50
C ASP A 112 -24.71 -19.82 -2.08
N TYR A 113 -23.62 -19.05 -2.04
CA TYR A 113 -22.30 -19.46 -2.53
C TYR A 113 -21.24 -19.30 -1.42
N PRO A 114 -21.23 -20.20 -0.41
CA PRO A 114 -20.36 -20.04 0.76
C PRO A 114 -18.87 -20.04 0.40
N GLU A 115 -18.44 -20.83 -0.59
CA GLU A 115 -17.05 -20.90 -1.06
C GLU A 115 -16.60 -19.58 -1.71
N LEU A 116 -17.49 -18.94 -2.47
CA LEU A 116 -17.22 -17.62 -3.07
C LEU A 116 -17.09 -16.56 -1.97
N MET A 117 -17.99 -16.56 -0.98
CA MET A 117 -17.94 -15.64 0.15
C MET A 117 -16.69 -15.83 1.00
N GLN A 118 -16.28 -17.07 1.24
CA GLN A 118 -15.06 -17.39 1.98
C GLN A 118 -13.82 -16.89 1.21
N THR A 119 -13.76 -17.16 -0.10
CA THR A 119 -12.64 -16.72 -0.94
C THR A 119 -12.59 -15.20 -1.04
N SER A 120 -13.72 -14.51 -1.17
CA SER A 120 -13.76 -13.04 -1.17
C SER A 120 -13.22 -12.45 0.13
N LYS A 121 -13.59 -13.01 1.30
CA LYS A 121 -13.04 -12.59 2.59
C LYS A 121 -11.53 -12.81 2.68
N GLU A 122 -11.05 -13.98 2.25
CA GLU A 122 -9.64 -14.34 2.31
C GLU A 122 -8.78 -13.51 1.36
N VAL A 123 -9.24 -13.29 0.12
CA VAL A 123 -8.59 -12.41 -0.84
C VAL A 123 -8.47 -10.99 -0.28
N ARG A 124 -9.51 -10.44 0.35
CA ARG A 124 -9.46 -9.11 0.98
C ARG A 124 -8.42 -9.03 2.10
N LEU A 125 -8.29 -10.08 2.91
CA LEU A 125 -7.28 -10.13 3.97
C LEU A 125 -5.88 -10.16 3.36
N LEU A 126 -5.63 -11.04 2.39
CA LEU A 126 -4.34 -11.15 1.73
C LEU A 126 -3.97 -9.86 0.96
N ASP A 127 -4.96 -9.16 0.41
CA ASP A 127 -4.77 -7.86 -0.23
C ASP A 127 -4.27 -6.78 0.73
N GLN A 128 -4.71 -6.79 1.98
CA GLN A 128 -4.19 -5.88 3.00
C GLN A 128 -2.72 -6.18 3.32
N LEU A 129 -2.38 -7.46 3.49
CA LEU A 129 -1.01 -7.89 3.82
C LEU A 129 -0.04 -7.60 2.68
N PHE A 130 -0.33 -8.15 1.49
CA PHE A 130 0.55 -8.02 0.33
C PHE A 130 0.53 -6.62 -0.27
N GLY A 131 -0.55 -5.85 -0.08
CA GLY A 131 -0.58 -4.43 -0.37
C GLY A 131 0.42 -3.66 0.49
N LEU A 132 0.39 -3.82 1.82
CA LEU A 132 1.39 -3.19 2.69
C LEU A 132 2.81 -3.66 2.37
N TYR A 133 2.99 -4.96 2.10
CA TYR A 133 4.28 -5.50 1.71
C TYR A 133 4.85 -4.81 0.46
N THR A 134 4.01 -4.61 -0.56
CA THR A 134 4.39 -3.92 -1.79
C THR A 134 4.70 -2.45 -1.53
N ASP A 135 3.90 -1.76 -0.70
CA ASP A 135 4.13 -0.36 -0.34
C ASP A 135 5.48 -0.17 0.37
N VAL A 136 5.82 -1.07 1.31
CA VAL A 136 7.09 -1.06 2.03
C VAL A 136 8.25 -1.29 1.08
N LEU A 137 8.19 -2.34 0.24
CA LEU A 137 9.26 -2.62 -0.73
C LEU A 137 9.47 -1.46 -1.70
N PHE A 138 8.41 -0.90 -2.25
CA PHE A 138 8.50 0.22 -3.18
C PHE A 138 9.14 1.44 -2.51
N THR A 139 8.71 1.75 -1.28
CA THR A 139 9.28 2.85 -0.49
C THR A 139 10.77 2.64 -0.21
N PHE A 140 11.18 1.41 0.09
CA PHE A 140 12.59 1.10 0.34
C PHE A 140 13.43 1.25 -0.93
N GLU A 141 12.93 0.80 -2.08
CA GLU A 141 13.61 0.99 -3.36
C GLU A 141 13.72 2.48 -3.73
N GLU A 142 12.70 3.30 -3.42
CA GLU A 142 12.80 4.76 -3.56
C GLU A 142 13.90 5.33 -2.66
N TRP A 143 13.95 4.89 -1.40
CA TRP A 143 14.90 5.42 -0.42
C TRP A 143 16.35 5.05 -0.71
N LYS A 144 16.60 3.84 -1.22
CA LYS A 144 17.93 3.43 -1.68
C LYS A 144 18.53 4.40 -2.70
N GLN A 145 17.69 5.02 -3.54
CA GLN A 145 18.16 5.95 -4.58
C GLN A 145 18.47 7.36 -4.06
N ILE A 146 18.20 7.66 -2.78
CA ILE A 146 18.42 8.99 -2.21
C ILE A 146 19.93 9.20 -2.00
N PRO A 147 20.50 10.31 -2.53
CA PRO A 147 21.87 10.72 -2.20
C PRO A 147 22.01 11.00 -0.71
N TRP A 148 23.10 10.54 -0.09
CA TRP A 148 23.33 10.68 1.35
C TRP A 148 23.23 12.12 1.85
N THR A 149 23.70 13.08 1.04
CA THR A 149 23.62 14.52 1.34
C THR A 149 22.20 15.07 1.49
N GLN A 150 21.19 14.36 0.99
CA GLN A 150 19.77 14.73 1.07
C GLN A 150 19.01 13.98 2.16
N VAL A 151 19.63 12.96 2.76
CA VAL A 151 18.97 12.07 3.73
C VAL A 151 18.49 12.83 4.96
N THR A 152 19.29 13.75 5.51
CA THR A 152 18.88 14.57 6.67
C THR A 152 17.59 15.34 6.43
N SER A 153 17.36 15.85 5.21
CA SER A 153 16.14 16.59 4.88
C SER A 153 14.89 15.71 4.75
N GLN A 154 15.06 14.40 4.60
CA GLN A 154 13.97 13.43 4.41
C GLN A 154 13.69 12.60 5.67
N MET A 155 14.51 12.71 6.72
CA MET A 155 14.39 11.92 7.95
C MET A 155 13.01 11.99 8.61
N GLU A 156 12.40 13.17 8.68
CA GLU A 156 11.08 13.35 9.28
C GLU A 156 10.00 12.61 8.48
N GLU A 157 9.99 12.76 7.15
CA GLU A 157 9.06 12.05 6.27
C GLU A 157 9.28 10.53 6.33
N MET A 158 10.54 10.07 6.37
CA MET A 158 10.86 8.66 6.49
C MET A 158 10.33 8.05 7.79
N THR A 159 10.51 8.77 8.91
CA THR A 159 10.02 8.35 10.23
C THR A 159 8.50 8.26 10.24
N GLU A 160 7.81 9.29 9.73
CA GLU A 160 6.35 9.29 9.64
C GLU A 160 5.83 8.12 8.77
N LYS A 161 6.49 7.86 7.64
CA LYS A 161 6.10 6.78 6.71
C LYS A 161 6.29 5.40 7.37
N MET A 162 7.39 5.20 8.11
CA MET A 162 7.61 3.96 8.89
C MET A 162 6.58 3.77 10.01
N ASP A 163 6.28 4.82 10.77
CA ASP A 163 5.27 4.75 11.83
C ASP A 163 3.88 4.43 11.26
N ASN A 164 3.55 4.98 10.09
CA ASN A 164 2.34 4.65 9.36
C ASN A 164 2.30 3.17 8.94
N PHE A 165 3.41 2.61 8.46
CA PHE A 165 3.47 1.17 8.14
C PHE A 165 3.37 0.29 9.38
N ALA A 166 4.06 0.64 10.47
CA ALA A 166 3.96 -0.06 11.75
C ALA A 166 2.51 -0.04 12.28
N LEU A 167 1.82 1.10 12.18
CA LEU A 167 0.42 1.22 12.57
C LEU A 167 -0.50 0.36 11.70
N ARG A 168 -0.29 0.34 10.37
CA ARG A 168 -1.05 -0.53 9.44
C ARG A 168 -0.82 -2.00 9.77
N CYS A 169 0.43 -2.40 10.03
CA CYS A 169 0.79 -3.76 10.45
C CYS A 169 0.08 -4.14 11.77
N LYS A 170 0.12 -3.26 12.77
CA LYS A 170 -0.53 -3.48 14.08
C LYS A 170 -2.05 -3.61 13.99
N LYS A 171 -2.69 -2.85 13.08
CA LYS A 171 -4.14 -2.89 12.83
C LYS A 171 -4.59 -4.12 12.03
N MET A 172 -3.67 -4.94 11.50
CA MET A 172 -4.04 -6.13 10.75
C MET A 172 -4.74 -7.16 11.64
N PRO A 173 -5.78 -7.85 11.11
CA PRO A 173 -6.45 -8.95 11.80
C PRO A 173 -5.49 -10.06 12.24
N SER A 174 -5.76 -10.67 13.40
CA SER A 174 -4.91 -11.74 13.96
C SER A 174 -4.66 -12.91 13.01
N ARG A 175 -5.65 -13.25 12.16
CA ARG A 175 -5.52 -14.30 11.14
C ARG A 175 -4.38 -14.06 10.15
N LEU A 176 -4.00 -12.80 9.90
CA LEU A 176 -2.88 -12.48 9.01
C LEU A 176 -1.53 -12.73 9.67
N ARG A 177 -1.47 -12.82 11.01
CA ARG A 177 -0.23 -13.08 11.76
C ARG A 177 0.24 -14.52 11.68
N GLU A 178 -0.60 -15.43 11.16
CA GLU A 178 -0.22 -16.83 10.94
C GLU A 178 0.61 -17.01 9.65
N TYR A 179 0.71 -15.95 8.83
CA TYR A 179 1.44 -15.98 7.57
C TYR A 179 2.88 -15.56 7.78
N GLU A 180 3.83 -16.34 7.28
CA GLU A 180 5.27 -16.03 7.32
C GLU A 180 5.59 -14.65 6.71
N ALA A 181 4.82 -14.23 5.70
CA ALA A 181 4.97 -12.91 5.09
C ALA A 181 4.66 -11.76 6.07
N PHE A 182 3.77 -11.97 7.05
CA PHE A 182 3.49 -10.99 8.10
C PHE A 182 4.69 -10.83 9.03
N ASP A 183 5.27 -11.94 9.50
CA ASP A 183 6.41 -11.89 10.42
C ASP A 183 7.61 -11.20 9.76
N LYS A 184 7.91 -11.56 8.50
CA LYS A 184 8.97 -10.89 7.72
C LYS A 184 8.72 -9.40 7.55
N LEU A 185 7.50 -9.01 7.20
CA LEU A 185 7.13 -7.60 7.03
C LEU A 185 7.25 -6.83 8.35
N ASN A 186 6.77 -7.42 9.44
CA ASN A 186 6.81 -6.80 10.76
C ASN A 186 8.24 -6.65 11.26
N GLN A 187 9.09 -7.65 11.02
CA GLN A 187 10.51 -7.56 11.31
C GLN A 187 11.18 -6.46 10.48
N GLN A 188 10.99 -6.44 9.15
CA GLN A 188 11.57 -5.40 8.29
C GLN A 188 11.18 -3.98 8.70
N ILE A 189 9.92 -3.75 9.07
CA ILE A 189 9.46 -2.45 9.57
C ILE A 189 10.16 -2.11 10.90
N GLY A 190 10.23 -3.07 11.83
CA GLY A 190 10.86 -2.87 13.14
C GLY A 190 12.36 -2.58 13.03
N ASP A 191 13.07 -3.37 12.23
CA ASP A 191 14.50 -3.19 11.95
C ASP A 191 14.75 -1.78 11.39
N PHE A 192 13.91 -1.32 10.47
CA PHE A 192 14.06 0.02 9.89
C PHE A 192 13.73 1.16 10.86
N GLN A 193 12.77 0.96 11.77
CA GLN A 193 12.50 1.92 12.85
C GLN A 193 13.69 2.06 13.81
N THR A 194 14.48 1.00 14.00
CA THR A 194 15.74 1.05 14.75
C THR A 194 16.86 1.73 13.95
N VAL A 195 16.93 1.50 12.64
CA VAL A 195 17.97 2.07 11.77
C VAL A 195 17.80 3.58 11.55
N LEU A 196 16.57 4.08 11.45
CA LEU A 196 16.31 5.49 11.15
C LEU A 196 17.01 6.49 12.12
N PRO A 197 16.91 6.32 13.45
CA PRO A 197 17.67 7.12 14.40
C PRO A 197 19.19 7.07 14.16
N LEU A 198 19.75 5.88 13.86
CA LEU A 198 21.18 5.74 13.59
C LEU A 198 21.61 6.52 12.34
N LEU A 199 20.79 6.50 11.29
CA LEU A 199 21.05 7.28 10.09
C LEU A 199 20.99 8.78 10.37
N GLN A 200 20.06 9.23 11.21
CA GLN A 200 19.97 10.62 11.63
C GLN A 200 21.25 11.05 12.37
N GLU A 201 21.72 10.23 13.30
CA GLU A 201 22.95 10.44 14.06
C GLU A 201 24.19 10.49 13.16
N LEU A 202 24.31 9.54 12.23
CA LEU A 202 25.39 9.49 11.24
C LEU A 202 25.36 10.67 10.25
N SER A 203 24.22 11.35 10.10
CA SER A 203 24.08 12.52 9.21
C SER A 203 24.47 13.85 9.86
N LYS A 204 24.79 13.86 11.17
CA LYS A 204 25.19 15.08 11.88
C LYS A 204 26.54 15.63 11.39
N ALA A 205 26.70 16.95 11.48
CA ALA A 205 27.95 17.64 11.14
C ALA A 205 29.13 17.30 12.07
N SER A 206 28.88 16.67 13.22
CA SER A 206 29.89 16.13 14.12
C SER A 206 30.65 14.95 13.49
N ILE A 207 30.03 14.26 12.53
CA ILE A 207 30.60 13.12 11.82
C ILE A 207 31.64 13.63 10.80
N MET A 208 32.84 13.06 10.86
CA MET A 208 34.01 13.43 10.07
C MET A 208 34.61 12.16 9.44
N PRO A 209 35.52 12.28 8.45
CA PRO A 209 36.08 11.11 7.75
C PRO A 209 36.58 10.00 8.68
N ARG A 210 37.25 10.35 9.79
CA ARG A 210 37.71 9.39 10.80
C ARG A 210 36.61 8.55 11.45
N HIS A 211 35.40 9.09 11.58
CA HIS A 211 34.25 8.36 12.15
C HIS A 211 33.71 7.38 11.11
N TRP A 212 33.69 7.77 9.84
CA TRP A 212 33.37 6.86 8.74
C TRP A 212 34.40 5.74 8.59
N ASP A 213 35.68 6.00 8.85
CA ASP A 213 36.72 4.95 8.93
C ASP A 213 36.39 3.92 10.03
N ALA A 214 35.99 4.37 11.21
CA ALA A 214 35.58 3.49 12.30
C ALA A 214 34.31 2.68 11.95
N VAL A 215 33.32 3.31 11.31
CA VAL A 215 32.12 2.61 10.82
C VAL A 215 32.49 1.52 9.80
N ARG A 216 33.42 1.79 8.89
CA ARG A 216 33.92 0.79 7.92
C ARG A 216 34.58 -0.40 8.60
N GLU A 217 35.39 -0.16 9.61
CA GLU A 217 36.08 -1.19 10.37
C GLU A 217 35.10 -2.10 11.12
N ILE A 218 34.08 -1.52 11.77
CA ILE A 218 33.08 -2.27 12.56
C ILE A 218 32.14 -3.06 11.65
N THR A 219 31.64 -2.41 10.59
CA THR A 219 30.71 -3.05 9.64
C THR A 219 31.41 -4.00 8.67
N ASN A 220 32.74 -4.00 8.63
CA ASN A 220 33.57 -4.74 7.68
C ASN A 220 33.09 -4.56 6.23
N THR A 221 32.66 -3.34 5.91
CA THR A 221 32.14 -2.97 4.58
C THR A 221 32.98 -1.84 4.03
N ASP A 222 33.49 -2.03 2.82
CA ASP A 222 34.30 -1.01 2.15
C ASP A 222 33.40 -0.09 1.31
N PHE A 223 33.47 1.20 1.57
CA PHE A 223 32.74 2.23 0.86
C PHE A 223 33.49 3.56 0.90
N GLU A 224 33.21 4.43 -0.08
CA GLU A 224 33.73 5.79 -0.12
C GLU A 224 32.58 6.78 0.01
N ILE A 225 32.76 7.81 0.85
CA ILE A 225 31.80 8.90 0.97
C ILE A 225 32.19 9.97 -0.04
N ASP A 226 31.58 9.88 -1.21
CA ASP A 226 31.68 10.86 -2.28
C ASP A 226 30.31 11.48 -2.60
N ALA A 227 30.21 12.22 -3.70
CA ALA A 227 28.96 12.83 -4.14
C ALA A 227 27.94 11.80 -4.67
N GLU A 228 28.39 10.59 -5.03
CA GLU A 228 27.55 9.48 -5.50
C GLU A 228 27.12 8.55 -4.35
N PHE A 229 27.62 8.77 -3.13
CA PHE A 229 27.25 8.00 -1.95
C PHE A 229 25.75 8.08 -1.68
N LYS A 230 25.08 6.93 -1.77
CA LYS A 230 23.63 6.77 -1.58
C LYS A 230 23.31 6.08 -0.27
N LEU A 231 22.08 6.30 0.19
CA LEU A 231 21.52 5.62 1.36
C LEU A 231 21.54 4.08 1.20
N GLU A 232 21.42 3.56 -0.03
CA GLU A 232 21.52 2.13 -0.35
C GLU A 232 22.71 1.44 0.34
N THR A 233 23.90 2.05 0.26
CA THR A 233 25.13 1.47 0.83
C THR A 233 25.01 1.23 2.33
N LEU A 234 24.37 2.16 3.06
CA LEU A 234 24.17 2.04 4.50
C LEU A 234 23.02 1.09 4.85
N LEU A 235 22.00 0.98 4.01
CA LEU A 235 20.90 0.04 4.22
C LEU A 235 21.31 -1.42 3.96
N ASP A 236 22.30 -1.63 3.10
CA ASP A 236 22.88 -2.96 2.86
C ASP A 236 23.83 -3.39 3.97
N MET A 237 24.32 -2.45 4.78
CA MET A 237 24.99 -2.76 6.05
C MET A 237 23.92 -3.14 7.07
N ASP A 238 24.09 -4.28 7.74
CA ASP A 238 23.21 -4.73 8.82
C ASP A 238 23.39 -3.80 10.05
N LEU A 239 22.93 -2.56 9.96
CA LEU A 239 23.12 -1.52 10.97
C LEU A 239 22.45 -1.88 12.30
N VAL A 240 21.40 -2.69 12.26
CA VAL A 240 20.73 -3.21 13.46
C VAL A 240 21.70 -4.05 14.28
N ARG A 241 22.53 -4.87 13.64
CA ARG A 241 23.52 -5.71 14.32
C ARG A 241 24.60 -4.91 15.03
N TYR A 242 24.98 -3.75 14.49
CA TYR A 242 26.05 -2.90 15.02
C TYR A 242 25.51 -1.66 15.74
N GLN A 243 24.25 -1.67 16.15
CA GLN A 243 23.58 -0.51 16.74
C GLN A 243 24.37 0.11 17.89
N GLU A 244 24.76 -0.69 18.89
CA GLU A 244 25.45 -0.20 20.09
C GLU A 244 26.80 0.46 19.74
N ASP A 245 27.56 -0.15 18.83
CA ASP A 245 28.85 0.34 18.37
C ASP A 245 28.71 1.66 17.59
N LEU A 246 27.68 1.76 16.74
CA LEU A 246 27.39 2.96 15.97
C LEU A 246 26.95 4.11 16.87
N GLU A 247 26.13 3.84 17.89
CA GLU A 247 25.73 4.81 18.90
C GLU A 247 26.94 5.36 19.67
N GLU A 248 27.90 4.50 20.04
CA GLU A 248 29.14 4.95 20.69
C GLU A 248 29.97 5.88 19.79
N ILE A 249 30.08 5.55 18.50
CA ILE A 249 30.80 6.39 17.52
C ILE A 249 30.13 7.76 17.39
N THR A 250 28.81 7.80 17.21
CA THR A 250 28.07 9.05 16.99
C THR A 250 28.07 9.93 18.24
N ASP A 251 27.91 9.34 19.42
CA ASP A 251 28.04 10.05 20.70
C ASP A 251 29.46 10.59 20.92
N GLY A 252 30.46 9.78 20.55
CA GLY A 252 31.86 10.18 20.57
C GLY A 252 32.11 11.38 19.66
N ALA A 253 31.56 11.35 18.45
CA ALA A 253 31.68 12.43 17.48
C ALA A 253 31.05 13.74 18.00
N ASP A 254 29.86 13.68 18.61
CA ASP A 254 29.18 14.83 19.20
C ASP A 254 30.01 15.47 20.34
N LYS A 255 30.62 14.64 21.19
CA LYS A 255 31.53 15.11 22.25
C LYS A 255 32.79 15.76 21.66
N GLN A 256 33.37 15.16 20.62
CA GLN A 256 34.55 15.70 19.94
C GLN A 256 34.26 17.04 19.24
N LEU A 257 33.09 17.21 18.65
CA LEU A 257 32.68 18.48 18.04
C LEU A 257 32.63 19.59 19.10
N LYS A 258 32.00 19.34 20.25
CA LYS A 258 31.95 20.31 21.37
C LYS A 258 33.34 20.72 21.86
N ILE A 259 34.26 19.76 21.96
CA ILE A 259 35.66 20.04 22.33
C ILE A 259 36.32 20.94 21.28
N ARG A 260 36.12 20.65 20.00
CA ARG A 260 36.69 21.43 18.90
C ARG A 260 36.17 22.86 18.89
N GLU A 261 34.86 23.05 19.04
CA GLU A 261 34.25 24.38 19.14
C GLU A 261 34.82 25.17 20.31
N GLY A 262 34.99 24.54 21.48
CA GLY A 262 35.62 25.18 22.64
C GLY A 262 37.08 25.57 22.40
N LEU A 263 37.85 24.74 21.70
CA LEU A 263 39.24 25.07 21.32
C LEU A 263 39.30 26.21 20.30
N ASP A 264 38.39 26.24 19.34
CA ASP A 264 38.29 27.31 18.34
C ASP A 264 37.89 28.64 19.01
N GLU A 265 36.98 28.62 19.98
CA GLU A 265 36.62 29.80 20.78
C GLU A 265 37.83 30.32 21.57
N ILE A 266 38.54 29.44 22.28
CA ILE A 266 39.75 29.79 23.03
C ILE A 266 40.78 30.43 22.09
N THR A 267 41.01 29.81 20.93
CA THR A 267 41.97 30.29 19.94
C THR A 267 41.57 31.66 19.41
N SER A 268 40.29 31.87 19.12
CA SER A 268 39.74 33.16 18.68
C SER A 268 39.95 34.26 19.74
N VAL A 269 39.68 33.96 21.02
CA VAL A 269 39.92 34.89 22.12
C VAL A 269 41.40 35.24 22.23
N TRP A 270 42.29 34.25 22.24
CA TRP A 270 43.74 34.52 22.37
C TRP A 270 44.34 35.25 21.17
N THR A 271 43.77 35.06 19.97
CA THR A 271 44.21 35.77 18.75
C THR A 271 43.77 37.24 18.75
N THR A 272 42.66 37.57 19.41
CA THR A 272 42.08 38.92 19.42
C THR A 272 42.44 39.74 20.66
N LYS A 273 42.98 39.12 21.70
CA LYS A 273 43.38 39.81 22.93
C LYS A 273 44.70 40.54 22.75
N GLU A 274 44.66 41.86 22.86
CA GLU A 274 45.84 42.72 22.92
C GLU A 274 46.16 43.12 24.37
N PHE A 275 47.45 43.11 24.72
CA PHE A 275 47.91 43.59 26.02
C PHE A 275 48.13 45.10 25.98
N VAL A 276 47.40 45.83 26.82
CA VAL A 276 47.62 47.28 27.02
C VAL A 276 48.60 47.47 28.16
N PHE A 277 49.86 47.77 27.81
CA PHE A 277 50.88 48.12 28.80
C PHE A 277 50.81 49.60 29.15
N LYS A 278 50.76 49.91 30.45
CA LYS A 278 50.87 51.30 30.94
C LYS A 278 52.33 51.57 31.35
N PRO A 279 52.93 52.68 30.89
CA PRO A 279 54.28 53.05 31.31
C PRO A 279 54.31 53.39 32.80
N TRP A 280 55.36 52.94 33.48
CA TRP A 280 55.64 53.27 34.87
C TRP A 280 55.97 54.77 35.00
N LYS A 281 55.37 55.44 36.00
CA LYS A 281 55.76 56.80 36.38
C LYS A 281 56.81 56.71 37.49
N GLU A 282 58.01 57.20 37.21
CA GLU A 282 59.02 57.51 38.22
C GLU A 282 58.52 58.54 39.25
#